data_AF-A0A2T2WD13-F1
#
_entry.id   AF-A0A2T2WD13-F1
#
_cell.length_a   1.000
_cell.length_b   1.000
_cell.length_c   1.000
_cell.angle_alpha   90.00
_cell.angle_beta   90.00
_cell.angle_gamma   90.00
#
_symmetry.space_group_name_H-M   'P 1'
#
loop_
_entity.id
_entity.type
_entity.pdbx_description
1 polymer ?
#
loop_
_entity_poly.entity_id
_entity_poly.type
_entity_poly.pdbx_seq_one_letter_code
_entity_poly.pdbx_strand_id
1 'polypeptide(L)'
;MEWRRVLFGRPLKDREETGRKVIVPQGLAVLAPDALSSVAYGTQEILIVLSTAGIGALWFSLPISSVIVLLLAFLVFNYRQIIAAYPNGGGAYIIGRDTLGPWSGVLAGTALLIDYTLTVSVSVTAGVAALVSAFPSLLPWTVPICVLFTLIIMMVNLRGVRESASLFMTPTYLFIVMVLIMAFYGVFKVVPDAKPIHQFFAPSPLAVVAPILLLRAFSSGSSALTGVEAVSNGVPIFRSPAQKRARTTLLFLGIFLGAMFLGTSIVSYRLGIVPNNQVTVLQQVAARLFGHSIYFYLMSFVTMAILAVAANTSFAGFPQLASIMARDQWMPRMFLSRGDRLVYQNGILVLGTFAILLIIIFKGDTDALIPLYAVGVYMSFTIAMASLVKKRWLESPAPGRISTIITASLGALLTSAVVIISVITKFTEGAWIVVIAIPLIIMSLRAVRRHYQMVADHLRLSDLDVKPEAKSLVVVVPVASVNKMTMATIATALSMNPHELIALHISTSRERTQQVEQRFKIWAPDPRVQFVSIESQYRSVLRPMVRYIDHLANLFAKGRVIVVIPELVVGRRWQNVLHNHMAFALEAILVFRREVSVTVVPYHLPGQPPPEDDN
;
A
#
# COMPACT_ATOMS: atom_id res chain seq x y z
N MET A 1 -21.31 0.92 16.06
CA MET A 1 -19.91 0.93 15.54
C MET A 1 -18.99 -0.06 16.26
N GLU A 2 -19.51 -1.01 17.02
CA GLU A 2 -18.68 -1.93 17.81
C GLU A 2 -17.72 -2.76 16.97
N TRP A 3 -18.14 -3.32 15.84
CA TRP A 3 -17.24 -4.07 14.94
C TRP A 3 -16.11 -3.21 14.38
N ARG A 4 -16.39 -1.95 14.01
CA ARG A 4 -15.35 -1.01 13.55
C ARG A 4 -14.42 -0.62 14.70
N ARG A 5 -14.91 -0.41 15.92
CA ARG A 5 -14.07 -0.17 17.09
C ARG A 5 -13.28 -1.41 17.51
N VAL A 6 -13.81 -2.62 17.34
CA VAL A 6 -13.08 -3.86 17.59
C VAL A 6 -11.99 -4.07 16.54
N LEU A 7 -12.27 -3.79 15.26
CA LEU A 7 -11.32 -3.95 14.17
C LEU A 7 -10.25 -2.83 14.13
N PHE A 8 -10.68 -1.56 14.21
CA PHE A 8 -9.82 -0.38 14.02
C PHE A 8 -9.50 0.37 15.32
N GLY A 9 -10.29 0.22 16.38
CA GLY A 9 -10.14 0.89 17.68
C GLY A 9 -10.50 2.39 17.70
N ARG A 10 -10.27 3.06 18.83
CA ARG A 10 -10.81 4.42 19.11
C ARG A 10 -10.18 5.54 18.23
N PRO A 11 -10.96 6.54 17.79
CA PRO A 11 -10.43 7.67 17.02
C PRO A 11 -9.32 8.42 17.77
N LEU A 12 -8.31 8.92 17.05
CA LEU A 12 -7.18 9.71 17.59
C LEU A 12 -7.27 11.16 17.11
N LYS A 13 -6.91 12.11 17.97
CA LYS A 13 -6.89 13.55 17.61
C LYS A 13 -5.62 13.90 16.83
N ASP A 14 -5.72 14.79 15.83
CA ASP A 14 -4.60 15.25 14.99
C ASP A 14 -3.37 15.73 15.80
N ARG A 15 -3.59 16.41 16.93
CA ARG A 15 -2.50 16.92 17.80
C ARG A 15 -1.66 15.82 18.44
N GLU A 16 -2.17 14.60 18.49
CA GLU A 16 -1.45 13.46 19.01
C GLU A 16 -0.42 12.92 17.98
N GLU A 17 -0.43 13.38 16.71
CA GLU A 17 0.44 12.90 15.61
C GLU A 17 1.95 13.06 15.86
N THR A 18 2.37 13.81 16.89
CA THR A 18 3.78 14.01 17.23
C THR A 18 4.39 12.74 17.85
N GLY A 19 4.64 11.72 17.02
CA GLY A 19 5.36 10.51 17.40
C GLY A 19 6.74 10.82 17.95
N ARG A 20 7.21 9.98 18.87
CA ARG A 20 8.53 10.12 19.48
C ARG A 20 9.59 9.89 18.40
N LYS A 21 10.29 10.96 18.00
CA LYS A 21 11.38 10.88 17.02
C LYS A 21 12.47 9.91 17.48
N VAL A 22 13.02 9.13 16.54
CA VAL A 22 13.95 8.03 16.86
C VAL A 22 15.41 8.47 16.94
N ILE A 23 16.19 7.76 17.75
CA ILE A 23 17.67 7.82 17.77
C ILE A 23 18.27 6.72 16.88
N VAL A 24 19.60 6.69 16.69
CA VAL A 24 20.26 5.73 15.78
C VAL A 24 19.93 4.26 16.07
N PRO A 25 20.00 3.75 17.32
CA PRO A 25 19.66 2.35 17.60
C PRO A 25 18.19 2.02 17.27
N GLN A 26 17.29 2.93 17.61
CA GLN A 26 15.86 2.79 17.30
C GLN A 26 15.61 2.87 15.79
N GLY A 27 16.32 3.76 15.08
CA GLY A 27 16.22 3.88 13.63
C GLY A 27 16.71 2.61 12.92
N LEU A 28 17.79 2.00 13.42
CA LEU A 28 18.27 0.71 12.91
C LEU A 28 17.21 -0.39 13.13
N ALA A 29 16.59 -0.42 14.31
CA ALA A 29 15.56 -1.41 14.62
C ALA A 29 14.23 -1.24 13.87
N VAL A 30 13.92 -0.03 13.39
CA VAL A 30 12.64 0.27 12.72
C VAL A 30 12.76 0.25 11.20
N LEU A 31 13.87 0.76 10.66
CA LEU A 31 14.04 0.99 9.22
C LEU A 31 14.99 0.01 8.54
N ALA A 32 15.84 -0.67 9.30
CA ALA A 32 16.80 -1.64 8.79
C ALA A 32 16.35 -3.13 8.80
N PRO A 33 15.24 -3.55 9.47
CA PRO A 33 14.81 -4.95 9.44
C PRO A 33 14.63 -5.51 8.04
N ASP A 34 14.07 -4.73 7.13
CA ASP A 34 13.92 -5.11 5.71
C ASP A 34 15.25 -5.63 5.13
N ALA A 35 16.29 -4.78 5.14
CA ALA A 35 17.60 -5.15 4.64
C ALA A 35 18.34 -6.22 5.47
N LEU A 36 18.26 -6.17 6.80
CA LEU A 36 18.95 -7.13 7.67
C LEU A 36 18.35 -8.53 7.55
N SER A 37 17.03 -8.61 7.42
CA SER A 37 16.30 -9.87 7.30
C SER A 37 16.58 -10.58 5.98
N SER A 38 17.01 -9.87 4.94
CA SER A 38 17.38 -10.45 3.64
C SER A 38 18.51 -11.48 3.71
N VAL A 39 19.29 -11.50 4.80
CA VAL A 39 20.30 -12.55 5.06
C VAL A 39 19.65 -13.94 5.22
N ALA A 40 18.38 -14.00 5.64
CA ALA A 40 17.67 -15.26 5.85
C ALA A 40 17.46 -16.06 4.55
N TYR A 41 17.37 -15.37 3.40
CA TYR A 41 17.17 -15.99 2.09
C TYR A 41 18.27 -15.66 1.07
N GLY A 42 19.01 -14.56 1.20
CA GLY A 42 19.95 -14.11 0.18
C GLY A 42 21.08 -15.11 -0.13
N THR A 43 21.66 -15.75 0.88
CA THR A 43 22.68 -16.81 0.67
C THR A 43 22.05 -18.06 0.06
N GLN A 44 20.82 -18.39 0.46
CA GLN A 44 20.07 -19.52 -0.08
C GLN A 44 19.85 -19.36 -1.58
N GLU A 45 19.44 -18.19 -2.02
CA GLU A 45 19.20 -17.84 -3.42
C GLU A 45 20.42 -18.03 -4.32
N ILE A 46 21.61 -17.69 -3.83
CA ILE A 46 22.87 -17.95 -4.56
C ILE A 46 23.10 -19.46 -4.70
N LEU A 47 22.94 -20.20 -3.59
CA LEU A 47 23.19 -21.64 -3.56
C LEU A 47 22.18 -22.41 -4.43
N ILE A 48 20.91 -22.00 -4.47
CA ILE A 48 19.88 -22.63 -5.31
C ILE A 48 20.31 -22.56 -6.77
N VAL A 49 20.67 -21.38 -7.27
CA VAL A 49 21.11 -21.22 -8.66
C VAL A 49 22.37 -22.04 -8.94
N LEU A 50 23.38 -21.97 -8.07
CA LEU A 50 24.65 -22.69 -8.27
C LEU A 50 24.47 -24.22 -8.18
N SER A 51 23.53 -24.71 -7.37
CA SER A 51 23.28 -26.15 -7.22
C SER A 51 22.82 -26.80 -8.53
N THR A 52 22.24 -26.04 -9.45
CA THR A 52 21.84 -26.53 -10.79
C THR A 52 23.04 -26.93 -11.67
N ALA A 53 24.23 -26.39 -11.40
CA ALA A 53 25.48 -26.81 -12.05
C ALA A 53 26.27 -27.85 -11.23
N GLY A 54 25.69 -28.35 -10.13
CA GLY A 54 26.26 -29.38 -9.28
C GLY A 54 27.02 -28.84 -8.06
N ILE A 55 27.32 -29.75 -7.12
CA ILE A 55 27.93 -29.45 -5.82
C ILE A 55 29.29 -28.75 -5.96
N GLY A 56 30.02 -29.05 -7.04
CA GLY A 56 31.30 -28.40 -7.35
C GLY A 56 31.17 -26.90 -7.59
N ALA A 57 30.03 -26.41 -8.10
CA ALA A 57 29.83 -24.99 -8.40
C ALA A 57 29.53 -24.13 -7.16
N LEU A 58 29.20 -24.74 -6.01
CA LEU A 58 28.84 -24.02 -4.79
C LEU A 58 29.95 -23.11 -4.26
N TRP A 59 31.22 -23.35 -4.62
CA TRP A 59 32.34 -22.48 -4.23
C TRP A 59 32.22 -21.07 -4.80
N PHE A 60 31.57 -20.90 -5.95
CA PHE A 60 31.29 -19.59 -6.55
C PHE A 60 30.38 -18.72 -5.67
N SER A 61 29.72 -19.28 -4.66
CA SER A 61 28.96 -18.49 -3.68
C SER A 61 29.84 -17.45 -2.97
N LEU A 62 31.10 -17.75 -2.68
CA LEU A 62 32.00 -16.84 -1.96
C LEU A 62 32.43 -15.62 -2.78
N PRO A 63 32.96 -15.76 -4.02
CA PRO A 63 33.27 -14.59 -4.84
C PRO A 63 32.02 -13.79 -5.18
N ILE A 64 30.88 -14.44 -5.43
CA ILE A 64 29.60 -13.75 -5.67
C ILE A 64 29.18 -12.95 -4.44
N SER A 65 29.17 -13.55 -3.25
CA SER A 65 28.84 -12.84 -2.01
C SER A 65 29.80 -11.70 -1.71
N SER A 66 31.09 -11.86 -2.03
CA SER A 66 32.09 -10.79 -1.87
C SER A 66 31.81 -9.61 -2.80
N VAL A 67 31.44 -9.86 -4.06
CA VAL A 67 31.03 -8.82 -5.01
C VAL A 67 29.74 -8.12 -4.56
N ILE A 68 28.78 -8.86 -4.02
CA ILE A 68 27.53 -8.31 -3.46
C ILE A 68 27.82 -7.40 -2.26
N VAL A 69 28.73 -7.79 -1.35
CA VAL A 69 29.14 -6.95 -0.21
C VAL A 69 29.91 -5.72 -0.67
N LEU A 70 30.72 -5.81 -1.72
CA LEU A 70 31.36 -4.65 -2.33
C LEU A 70 30.32 -3.69 -2.91
N LEU A 71 29.31 -4.22 -3.61
CA LEU A 71 28.18 -3.45 -4.12
C LEU A 71 27.39 -2.80 -2.97
N LEU A 72 27.18 -3.50 -1.85
CA LEU A 72 26.56 -2.94 -0.63
C LEU A 72 27.34 -1.74 -0.11
N ALA A 73 28.65 -1.89 0.06
CA ALA A 73 29.51 -0.82 0.56
C ALA A 73 29.41 0.41 -0.34
N PHE A 74 29.37 0.19 -1.65
CA PHE A 74 29.21 1.24 -2.65
C PHE A 74 27.83 1.90 -2.61
N LEU A 75 26.75 1.12 -2.45
CA LEU A 75 25.39 1.64 -2.27
C LEU A 75 25.28 2.47 -0.99
N VAL A 76 25.77 1.95 0.14
CA VAL A 76 25.79 2.65 1.43
C VAL A 76 26.55 3.97 1.31
N PHE A 77 27.70 3.98 0.64
CA PHE A 77 28.46 5.20 0.40
C PHE A 77 27.64 6.23 -0.39
N ASN A 78 27.05 5.83 -1.52
CA ASN A 78 26.26 6.74 -2.35
C ASN A 78 24.95 7.21 -1.68
N TYR A 79 24.23 6.32 -0.98
CA TYR A 79 23.01 6.70 -0.25
C TYR A 79 23.30 7.65 0.91
N ARG A 80 24.48 7.59 1.53
CA ARG A 80 24.92 8.62 2.49
C ARG A 80 25.08 10.00 1.83
N GLN A 81 25.42 10.06 0.55
CA GLN A 81 25.46 11.29 -0.24
C GLN A 81 24.06 11.76 -0.62
N ILE A 82 23.16 10.84 -1.00
CA ILE A 82 21.75 11.12 -1.28
C ILE A 82 21.07 11.76 -0.06
N ILE A 83 21.21 11.16 1.14
CA ILE A 83 20.63 11.70 2.38
C ILE A 83 21.15 13.11 2.68
N ALA A 84 22.41 13.40 2.34
CA ALA A 84 22.98 14.74 2.51
C ALA A 84 22.39 15.75 1.50
N ALA A 85 22.14 15.33 0.26
CA ALA A 85 21.54 16.16 -0.77
C ALA A 85 20.02 16.37 -0.57
N TYR A 86 19.32 15.45 0.10
CA TYR A 86 17.87 15.50 0.32
C TYR A 86 17.51 15.42 1.82
N PRO A 87 17.56 16.57 2.54
CA PRO A 87 17.34 16.64 4.00
C PRO A 87 15.98 16.13 4.47
N ASN A 88 14.96 16.39 3.67
CA ASN A 88 13.58 16.13 4.00
C ASN A 88 13.17 14.69 3.64
N GLY A 89 14.11 13.86 3.19
CA GLY A 89 13.84 12.52 2.69
C GLY A 89 12.98 12.55 1.43
N GLY A 90 12.08 11.58 1.30
CA GLY A 90 11.09 11.50 0.22
C GLY A 90 11.31 10.38 -0.79
N GLY A 91 12.39 9.62 -0.62
CA GLY A 91 12.70 8.42 -1.41
C GLY A 91 12.89 8.67 -2.90
N ALA A 92 13.09 7.58 -3.63
CA ALA A 92 13.40 7.63 -5.06
C ALA A 92 12.31 8.36 -5.87
N TYR A 93 11.05 8.35 -5.42
CA TYR A 93 9.94 9.09 -6.04
C TYR A 93 10.19 10.61 -6.03
N ILE A 94 10.36 11.23 -4.86
CA ILE A 94 10.56 12.68 -4.74
C ILE A 94 11.88 13.09 -5.39
N ILE A 95 12.94 12.31 -5.14
CA ILE A 95 14.27 12.54 -5.71
C ILE A 95 14.22 12.53 -7.24
N GLY A 96 13.57 11.53 -7.84
CA GLY A 96 13.38 11.39 -9.29
C GLY A 96 12.53 12.52 -9.88
N ARG A 97 11.38 12.79 -9.26
CA ARG A 97 10.43 13.82 -9.69
C ARG A 97 11.06 15.21 -9.73
N ASP A 98 11.74 15.60 -8.66
CA ASP A 98 12.23 16.97 -8.47
C ASP A 98 13.43 17.30 -9.36
N THR A 99 14.17 16.30 -9.85
CA THR A 99 15.39 16.52 -10.65
C THR A 99 15.30 16.02 -12.08
N LEU A 100 14.86 14.78 -12.29
CA LEU A 100 14.76 14.16 -13.62
C LEU A 100 13.41 14.44 -14.28
N GLY A 101 12.42 14.86 -13.50
CA GLY A 101 11.09 15.26 -13.97
C GLY A 101 10.00 14.27 -13.57
N PRO A 102 8.72 14.61 -13.82
CA PRO A 102 7.58 13.87 -13.28
C PRO A 102 7.55 12.38 -13.66
N TRP A 103 7.94 12.05 -14.90
CA TRP A 103 7.94 10.67 -15.40
C TRP A 103 8.96 9.78 -14.70
N SER A 104 10.15 10.31 -14.38
CA SER A 104 11.15 9.59 -13.60
C SER A 104 10.65 9.33 -12.19
N GLY A 105 10.00 10.33 -11.59
CA GLY A 105 9.29 10.17 -10.32
C GLY A 105 8.25 9.04 -10.38
N VAL A 106 7.33 9.06 -11.34
CA VAL A 106 6.29 8.02 -11.49
C VAL A 106 6.89 6.63 -11.70
N LEU A 107 7.97 6.51 -12.49
CA LEU A 107 8.66 5.24 -12.69
C LEU A 107 9.25 4.72 -11.37
N ALA A 108 9.95 5.57 -10.61
CA ALA A 108 10.49 5.21 -9.29
C ALA A 108 9.39 4.88 -8.28
N GLY A 109 8.31 5.67 -8.24
CA GLY A 109 7.17 5.43 -7.37
C GLY A 109 6.48 4.11 -7.69
N THR A 110 6.27 3.81 -8.97
CA THR A 110 5.70 2.52 -9.41
C THR A 110 6.60 1.36 -9.00
N ALA A 111 7.91 1.49 -9.18
CA ALA A 111 8.89 0.50 -8.73
C ALA A 111 8.78 0.24 -7.23
N LEU A 112 8.72 1.31 -6.43
CA LEU A 112 8.60 1.24 -4.97
C LEU A 112 7.25 0.67 -4.50
N LEU A 113 6.14 0.94 -5.20
CA LEU A 113 4.85 0.35 -4.86
C LEU A 113 4.85 -1.17 -5.07
N ILE A 114 5.48 -1.64 -6.16
CA ILE A 114 5.66 -3.07 -6.43
C ILE A 114 6.59 -3.68 -5.39
N ASP A 115 7.73 -3.04 -5.14
CA ASP A 115 8.72 -3.41 -4.15
C ASP A 115 8.09 -3.61 -2.77
N TYR A 116 7.37 -2.62 -2.22
CA TYR A 116 6.66 -2.77 -0.94
C TYR A 116 5.67 -3.93 -0.91
N THR A 117 4.98 -4.20 -2.02
CA THR A 117 4.03 -5.33 -2.13
C THR A 117 4.77 -6.66 -2.09
N LEU A 118 5.92 -6.74 -2.76
CA LEU A 118 6.78 -7.92 -2.76
C LEU A 118 7.50 -8.09 -1.42
N THR A 119 7.96 -7.03 -0.76
CA THR A 119 8.57 -7.09 0.57
C THR A 119 7.64 -7.76 1.58
N VAL A 120 6.35 -7.37 1.63
CA VAL A 120 5.38 -8.02 2.52
C VAL A 120 5.24 -9.50 2.19
N SER A 121 5.12 -9.83 0.90
CA SER A 121 4.91 -11.20 0.44
C SER A 121 6.12 -12.07 0.75
N VAL A 122 7.31 -11.67 0.31
CA VAL A 122 8.59 -12.35 0.51
C VAL A 122 8.94 -12.47 1.99
N SER A 123 8.76 -11.41 2.78
CA SER A 123 9.11 -11.44 4.19
C SER A 123 8.25 -12.42 4.96
N VAL A 124 6.92 -12.39 4.73
CA VAL A 124 6.01 -13.31 5.41
C VAL A 124 6.25 -14.75 4.97
N THR A 125 6.45 -15.02 3.67
CA THR A 125 6.73 -16.39 3.19
C THR A 125 8.07 -16.91 3.70
N ALA A 126 9.13 -16.10 3.68
CA ALA A 126 10.44 -16.48 4.21
C ALA A 126 10.41 -16.73 5.72
N GLY A 127 9.63 -15.93 6.46
CA GLY A 127 9.49 -16.06 7.90
C GLY A 127 8.73 -17.34 8.27
N VAL A 128 7.66 -17.64 7.55
CA VAL A 128 6.91 -18.89 7.71
C VAL A 128 7.77 -20.08 7.27
N ALA A 129 8.58 -19.97 6.22
CA ALA A 129 9.53 -21.01 5.83
C ALA A 129 10.55 -21.30 6.95
N ALA A 130 11.00 -20.29 7.69
CA ALA A 130 11.85 -20.49 8.86
C ALA A 130 11.11 -21.21 10.00
N LEU A 131 9.82 -20.93 10.23
CA LEU A 131 8.98 -21.66 11.21
C LEU A 131 8.76 -23.12 10.79
N VAL A 132 8.40 -23.34 9.53
CA VAL A 132 8.17 -24.67 8.96
C VAL A 132 9.45 -25.51 9.00
N SER A 133 10.62 -24.89 8.80
CA SER A 133 11.93 -25.54 8.95
C SER A 133 12.15 -26.11 10.36
N ALA A 134 11.61 -25.44 11.39
CA ALA A 134 11.72 -25.91 12.78
C ALA A 134 10.57 -26.87 13.17
N PHE A 135 9.41 -26.72 12.55
CA PHE A 135 8.21 -27.53 12.79
C PHE A 135 7.64 -28.07 11.47
N PRO A 136 8.20 -29.18 10.92
CA PRO A 136 7.81 -29.70 9.61
C PRO A 136 6.33 -30.07 9.48
N SER A 137 5.63 -30.34 10.59
CA SER A 137 4.18 -30.58 10.61
C SER A 137 3.36 -29.40 10.10
N LEU A 138 3.94 -28.20 10.02
CA LEU A 138 3.30 -27.00 9.48
C LEU A 138 3.37 -26.88 7.95
N LEU A 139 4.15 -27.74 7.26
CA LEU A 139 4.32 -27.71 5.79
C LEU A 139 2.98 -27.60 5.01
N PRO A 140 1.93 -28.40 5.31
CA PRO A 140 0.65 -28.30 4.59
C PRO A 140 -0.11 -26.99 4.83
N TRP A 141 0.22 -26.29 5.92
CA TRP A 141 -0.45 -25.08 6.38
C TRP A 141 0.30 -23.79 6.00
N THR A 142 1.38 -23.89 5.21
CA THR A 142 2.24 -22.76 4.84
C THR A 142 1.43 -21.57 4.32
N VAL A 143 0.58 -21.76 3.30
CA VAL A 143 -0.22 -20.67 2.71
C VAL A 143 -1.21 -20.07 3.72
N PRO A 144 -2.07 -20.86 4.42
CA PRO A 144 -2.94 -20.33 5.48
C PRO A 144 -2.19 -19.54 6.56
N ILE A 145 -1.02 -20.02 7.00
CA ILE A 145 -0.20 -19.36 8.02
C ILE A 145 0.35 -18.03 7.49
N CYS A 146 0.84 -17.99 6.24
CA CYS A 146 1.28 -16.74 5.61
C CYS A 146 0.14 -15.72 5.57
N VAL A 147 -1.04 -16.12 5.07
CA VAL A 147 -2.21 -15.23 5.00
C VAL A 147 -2.62 -14.74 6.40
N LEU A 148 -2.61 -15.62 7.40
CA LEU A 148 -2.90 -15.26 8.78
C LEU A 148 -1.93 -14.21 9.32
N PHE A 149 -0.62 -14.39 9.14
CA PHE A 149 0.38 -13.42 9.58
C PHE A 149 0.25 -12.09 8.82
N THR A 150 0.03 -12.10 7.51
CA THR A 150 -0.23 -10.88 6.73
C THR A 150 -1.47 -10.15 7.24
N LEU A 151 -2.56 -10.85 7.55
CA LEU A 151 -3.78 -10.27 8.12
C LEU A 151 -3.53 -9.69 9.52
N ILE A 152 -2.75 -10.37 10.37
CA ILE A 152 -2.39 -9.87 11.71
C ILE A 152 -1.61 -8.55 11.57
N ILE A 153 -0.57 -8.52 10.75
CA ILE A 153 0.26 -7.31 10.55
C ILE A 153 -0.60 -6.18 9.95
N MET A 154 -1.45 -6.50 8.97
CA MET A 154 -2.40 -5.55 8.38
C MET A 154 -3.36 -4.97 9.43
N MET A 155 -3.92 -5.81 10.31
CA MET A 155 -4.82 -5.36 11.39
C MET A 155 -4.09 -4.48 12.41
N VAL A 156 -2.85 -4.80 12.79
CA VAL A 156 -2.03 -3.97 13.67
C VAL A 156 -1.83 -2.57 13.08
N ASN A 157 -1.51 -2.49 11.78
CA ASN A 157 -1.33 -1.22 11.07
C ASN A 157 -2.65 -0.44 10.92
N LEU A 158 -3.76 -1.12 10.61
CA LEU A 158 -5.08 -0.50 10.52
C LEU A 158 -5.57 0.07 11.86
N ARG A 159 -5.19 -0.56 12.97
CA ARG A 159 -5.47 -0.06 14.33
C ARG A 159 -4.64 1.18 14.68
N GLY A 160 -3.63 1.51 13.89
CA GLY A 160 -2.72 2.61 14.15
C GLY A 160 -2.05 2.47 15.52
N VAL A 161 -1.70 1.24 15.90
CA VAL A 161 -0.93 1.00 17.13
C VAL A 161 0.36 1.80 16.96
N ARG A 162 0.52 2.86 17.77
CA ARG A 162 1.76 3.64 17.78
C ARG A 162 2.82 2.76 18.40
N GLU A 163 3.50 2.01 17.56
CA GLU A 163 4.55 1.12 18.00
C GLU A 163 5.70 1.97 18.53
N SER A 164 5.97 1.79 19.82
CA SER A 164 7.22 2.28 20.39
C SER A 164 8.33 1.60 19.60
N ALA A 165 9.24 2.38 19.00
CA ALA A 165 10.42 1.84 18.30
C ALA A 165 11.19 0.81 19.15
N SER A 166 11.03 0.88 20.48
CA SER A 166 11.55 -0.10 21.43
C SER A 166 11.02 -1.53 21.26
N LEU A 167 9.79 -1.73 20.79
CA LEU A 167 9.21 -3.06 20.55
C LEU A 167 9.93 -3.78 19.42
N PHE A 168 10.40 -3.04 18.40
CA PHE A 168 11.13 -3.58 17.26
C PHE A 168 12.62 -3.78 17.50
N MET A 169 13.17 -3.19 18.56
CA MET A 169 14.57 -3.38 18.94
C MET A 169 14.87 -4.84 19.30
N THR A 170 13.99 -5.47 20.08
CA THR A 170 14.21 -6.83 20.58
C THR A 170 14.43 -7.85 19.45
N PRO A 171 13.51 -8.05 18.49
CA PRO A 171 13.71 -9.02 17.42
C PRO A 171 14.90 -8.67 16.53
N THR A 172 15.09 -7.38 16.22
CA THR A 172 16.16 -6.94 15.30
C THR A 172 17.55 -7.19 15.88
N TYR A 173 17.82 -6.76 17.11
CA TYR A 173 19.13 -6.95 17.72
C TYR A 173 19.39 -8.39 18.10
N LEU A 174 18.36 -9.13 18.54
CA LEU A 174 18.48 -10.55 18.82
C LEU A 174 18.87 -11.31 17.54
N PHE A 175 18.25 -11.02 16.40
CA PHE A 175 18.61 -11.63 15.12
C PHE A 175 20.06 -11.31 14.72
N ILE A 176 20.46 -10.03 14.78
CA ILE A 176 21.85 -9.62 14.47
C ILE A 176 22.85 -10.41 15.34
N VAL A 177 22.64 -10.41 16.65
CA VAL A 177 23.54 -11.09 17.60
C VAL A 177 23.58 -12.59 17.33
N MET A 178 22.44 -13.23 17.14
CA MET A 178 22.38 -14.66 16.87
C MET A 178 23.13 -15.02 15.59
N VAL A 179 22.82 -14.35 14.46
CA VAL A 179 23.47 -14.66 13.18
C VAL A 179 24.97 -14.37 13.23
N LEU A 180 25.41 -13.29 13.88
CA LEU A 180 26.84 -13.01 14.07
C LEU A 180 27.54 -14.06 14.93
N ILE A 181 26.90 -14.54 16.01
CA ILE A 181 27.43 -15.65 16.82
C ILE A 181 27.55 -16.93 15.98
N MET A 182 26.53 -17.25 15.18
CA MET A 182 26.55 -18.42 14.30
C MET A 182 27.64 -18.31 13.23
N ALA A 183 27.77 -17.14 12.61
CA ALA A 183 28.82 -16.87 11.64
C ALA A 183 30.21 -17.01 12.29
N PHE A 184 30.45 -16.30 13.40
CA PHE A 184 31.71 -16.33 14.12
C PHE A 184 32.08 -17.75 14.56
N TYR A 185 31.17 -18.44 15.26
CA TYR A 185 31.38 -19.81 15.72
C TYR A 185 31.60 -20.77 14.53
N GLY A 186 30.81 -20.65 13.47
CA GLY A 186 30.93 -21.47 12.27
C GLY A 186 32.23 -21.25 11.48
N VAL A 187 32.83 -20.06 11.53
CA VAL A 187 34.14 -19.77 10.92
C VAL A 187 35.30 -20.41 11.70
N PHE A 188 35.19 -20.54 13.02
CA PHE A 188 36.28 -21.08 13.85
C PHE A 188 36.10 -22.53 14.31
N LYS A 189 34.88 -23.08 14.29
CA LYS A 189 34.60 -24.47 14.71
C LYS A 189 35.34 -25.47 13.83
N VAL A 190 36.17 -26.33 14.40
CA VAL A 190 36.76 -27.45 13.66
C VAL A 190 35.66 -28.49 13.40
N VAL A 191 35.43 -28.80 12.12
CA VAL A 191 34.44 -29.80 11.70
C VAL A 191 35.21 -30.86 10.89
N PRO A 192 35.16 -32.14 11.25
CA PRO A 192 35.96 -33.20 10.61
C PRO A 192 35.74 -33.30 9.09
N ASP A 193 34.50 -33.11 8.64
CA ASP A 193 34.11 -33.15 7.23
C ASP A 193 34.06 -31.77 6.55
N ALA A 194 34.47 -30.69 7.24
CA ALA A 194 34.46 -29.37 6.62
C ALA A 194 35.54 -29.29 5.56
N LYS A 195 35.16 -28.77 4.39
CA LYS A 195 36.13 -28.47 3.34
C LYS A 195 37.13 -27.45 3.88
N PRO A 196 38.44 -27.72 3.82
CA PRO A 196 39.45 -26.79 4.31
C PRO A 196 39.39 -25.46 3.55
N ILE A 197 39.70 -24.37 4.25
CA ILE A 197 39.78 -23.02 3.68
C ILE A 197 40.73 -22.99 2.46
N HIS A 198 41.83 -23.75 2.45
CA HIS A 198 42.75 -23.76 1.30
C HIS A 198 42.17 -24.39 0.02
N GLN A 199 41.10 -25.20 0.10
CA GLN A 199 40.38 -25.68 -1.08
C GLN A 199 39.50 -24.59 -1.74
N PHE A 200 39.44 -23.37 -1.19
CA PHE A 200 38.80 -22.21 -1.84
C PHE A 200 39.45 -21.82 -3.17
N PHE A 201 40.70 -22.22 -3.41
CA PHE A 201 41.50 -21.80 -4.56
C PHE A 201 41.91 -22.94 -5.49
N ALA A 202 41.43 -24.18 -5.23
CA ALA A 202 41.74 -25.31 -6.09
C ALA A 202 40.93 -25.20 -7.40
N PRO A 203 41.58 -25.18 -8.58
CA PRO A 203 40.88 -25.14 -9.85
C PRO A 203 40.07 -26.43 -10.02
N SER A 204 38.76 -26.35 -9.80
CA SER A 204 37.85 -27.40 -10.22
C SER A 204 37.79 -27.41 -11.75
N PRO A 205 37.75 -28.57 -12.43
CA PRO A 205 37.55 -28.69 -13.87
C PRO A 205 36.10 -28.36 -14.27
N LEU A 206 35.48 -27.38 -13.61
CA LEU A 206 34.22 -26.78 -14.01
C LEU A 206 34.50 -25.76 -15.11
N ALA A 207 35.00 -26.26 -16.24
CA ALA A 207 35.06 -25.54 -17.52
C ALA A 207 33.66 -25.22 -18.08
N VAL A 208 32.60 -25.59 -17.35
CA VAL A 208 31.20 -25.54 -17.79
C VAL A 208 30.29 -24.83 -16.77
N VAL A 209 30.81 -23.95 -15.90
CA VAL A 209 29.92 -22.93 -15.30
C VAL A 209 29.78 -21.82 -16.33
N ALA A 210 28.68 -21.87 -17.09
CA ALA A 210 28.39 -20.85 -18.08
C ALA A 210 28.36 -19.46 -17.41
N PRO A 211 29.00 -18.42 -17.98
CA PRO A 211 28.98 -17.06 -17.41
C PRO A 211 27.59 -16.55 -17.06
N ILE A 212 26.56 -16.98 -17.81
CA ILE A 212 25.16 -16.67 -17.55
C ILE A 212 24.67 -17.22 -16.19
N LEU A 213 25.17 -18.36 -15.73
CA LEU A 213 24.82 -18.93 -14.43
C LEU A 213 25.40 -18.10 -13.28
N LEU A 214 26.64 -17.62 -13.42
CA LEU A 214 27.26 -16.73 -12.43
C LEU A 214 26.49 -15.41 -12.34
N LEU A 215 26.11 -14.84 -13.49
CA LEU A 215 25.28 -13.64 -13.55
C LEU A 215 23.89 -13.86 -12.94
N ARG A 216 23.27 -15.01 -13.16
CA ARG A 216 21.99 -15.39 -12.55
C ARG A 216 22.12 -15.55 -11.04
N ALA A 217 23.15 -16.25 -10.56
CA ALA A 217 23.40 -16.43 -9.13
C ALA A 217 23.72 -15.08 -8.44
N PHE A 218 24.47 -14.21 -9.10
CA PHE A 218 24.70 -12.83 -8.66
C PHE A 218 23.40 -12.02 -8.59
N SER A 219 22.55 -12.06 -9.62
CA SER A 219 21.24 -11.39 -9.62
C SER A 219 20.30 -11.93 -8.54
N SER A 220 20.34 -13.23 -8.24
CA SER A 220 19.60 -13.82 -7.12
C SER A 220 20.12 -13.36 -5.77
N GLY A 221 21.44 -13.43 -5.55
CA GLY A 221 22.06 -12.97 -4.32
C GLY A 221 21.94 -11.46 -4.09
N SER A 222 21.88 -10.66 -5.15
CA SER A 222 21.78 -9.20 -5.02
C SER A 222 20.44 -8.75 -4.41
N SER A 223 19.43 -9.62 -4.36
CA SER A 223 18.21 -9.40 -3.57
C SER A 223 18.48 -9.25 -2.07
N ALA A 224 19.65 -9.65 -1.57
CA ALA A 224 20.08 -9.41 -0.20
C ALA A 224 20.31 -7.91 0.12
N LEU A 225 20.42 -7.07 -0.91
CA LEU A 225 20.77 -5.65 -0.80
C LEU A 225 19.56 -4.71 -0.74
N THR A 226 18.35 -5.25 -0.83
CA THR A 226 17.11 -4.48 -0.76
C THR A 226 16.88 -3.93 0.65
N GLY A 227 16.02 -2.92 0.79
CA GLY A 227 15.68 -2.32 2.07
C GLY A 227 16.71 -1.29 2.59
N VAL A 228 17.85 -1.10 1.94
CA VAL A 228 18.82 -0.03 2.29
C VAL A 228 18.22 1.37 2.08
N GLU A 229 17.31 1.48 1.12
CA GLU A 229 16.53 2.66 0.79
C GLU A 229 15.51 3.03 1.88
N ALA A 230 15.06 2.08 2.71
CA ALA A 230 14.09 2.36 3.77
C ALA A 230 14.63 3.41 4.76
N VAL A 231 15.93 3.39 5.05
CA VAL A 231 16.60 4.42 5.88
C VAL A 231 16.59 5.79 5.18
N SER A 232 16.76 5.82 3.86
CA SER A 232 16.73 7.06 3.07
C SER A 232 15.32 7.65 2.93
N ASN A 233 14.29 6.80 2.93
CA ASN A 233 12.89 7.21 2.90
C ASN A 233 12.47 7.74 4.29
N GLY A 234 12.97 7.13 5.36
CA GLY A 234 12.63 7.43 6.75
C GLY A 234 13.42 8.56 7.43
N VAL A 235 14.17 9.39 6.70
CA VAL A 235 14.97 10.50 7.28
C VAL A 235 14.15 11.41 8.23
N PRO A 236 12.89 11.80 7.91
CA PRO A 236 12.10 12.69 8.79
C PRO A 236 11.78 12.12 10.18
N ILE A 237 11.85 10.80 10.36
CA ILE A 237 11.50 10.11 11.62
C ILE A 237 12.59 10.33 12.68
N PHE A 238 13.83 10.61 12.26
CA PHE A 238 14.96 10.80 13.17
C PHE A 238 14.88 12.13 13.93
N ARG A 239 15.29 12.10 15.20
CA ARG A 239 15.45 13.32 16.01
C ARG A 239 16.65 14.13 15.53
N SER A 240 16.53 15.46 15.58
CA SER A 240 17.58 16.39 15.11
C SER A 240 18.93 16.14 15.80
N PRO A 241 20.06 16.17 15.08
CA PRO A 241 20.21 16.36 13.63
C PRO A 241 19.88 15.09 12.82
N ALA A 242 18.75 15.11 12.09
CA ALA A 242 18.16 13.92 11.46
C ALA A 242 19.06 13.28 10.40
N GLN A 243 19.60 14.08 9.48
CA GLN A 243 20.51 13.61 8.41
C GLN A 243 21.74 12.87 8.96
N LYS A 244 22.39 13.43 10.00
CA LYS A 244 23.58 12.82 10.61
C LYS A 244 23.24 11.43 11.16
N ARG A 245 22.12 11.32 11.86
CA ARG A 245 21.65 10.05 12.45
C ARG A 245 21.22 9.04 11.39
N ALA A 246 20.52 9.46 10.35
CA ALA A 246 20.16 8.58 9.24
C ALA A 246 21.41 8.03 8.52
N ARG A 247 22.41 8.88 8.24
CA ARG A 247 23.68 8.46 7.63
C ARG A 247 24.49 7.51 8.50
N THR A 248 24.48 7.69 9.83
CA THR A 248 25.11 6.77 10.78
C THR A 248 24.35 5.44 10.85
N THR A 249 23.02 5.48 10.84
CA THR A 249 22.17 4.28 10.82
C THR A 249 22.44 3.45 9.58
N LEU A 250 22.51 4.10 8.41
CA LEU A 250 22.81 3.45 7.13
C LEU A 250 24.22 2.82 7.11
N LEU A 251 25.21 3.44 7.77
CA LEU A 251 26.54 2.85 7.93
C LEU A 251 26.50 1.57 8.77
N PHE A 252 25.84 1.61 9.92
CA PHE A 252 25.69 0.41 10.77
C PHE A 252 24.91 -0.69 10.07
N LEU A 253 23.85 -0.34 9.33
CA LEU A 253 23.11 -1.28 8.49
C LEU A 253 24.06 -1.99 7.52
N GLY A 254 24.86 -1.24 6.76
CA GLY A 254 25.82 -1.80 5.80
C GLY A 254 26.85 -2.73 6.45
N ILE A 255 27.37 -2.36 7.61
CA ILE A 255 28.36 -3.15 8.36
C ILE A 255 27.73 -4.46 8.84
N PHE A 256 26.57 -4.41 9.51
CA PHE A 256 25.92 -5.61 10.04
C PHE A 256 25.43 -6.53 8.93
N LEU A 257 24.77 -5.99 7.91
CA LEU A 257 24.30 -6.75 6.76
C LEU A 257 25.47 -7.43 6.03
N GLY A 258 26.53 -6.67 5.73
CA GLY A 258 27.72 -7.21 5.06
C GLY A 258 28.40 -8.32 5.86
N ALA A 259 28.57 -8.12 7.18
CA ALA A 259 29.16 -9.12 8.07
C ALA A 259 28.31 -10.39 8.19
N MET A 260 27.00 -10.25 8.37
CA MET A 260 26.06 -11.37 8.48
C MET A 260 25.96 -12.14 7.16
N PHE A 261 25.84 -11.45 6.04
CA PHE A 261 25.71 -12.06 4.71
C PHE A 261 26.99 -12.80 4.27
N LEU A 262 28.16 -12.16 4.44
CA LEU A 262 29.43 -12.80 4.12
C LEU A 262 29.72 -13.96 5.08
N GLY A 263 29.48 -13.77 6.38
CA GLY A 263 29.68 -14.78 7.40
C GLY A 263 28.83 -16.03 7.17
N THR A 264 27.53 -15.86 6.90
CA THR A 264 26.63 -16.98 6.58
C THR A 264 27.03 -17.68 5.28
N SER A 265 27.47 -16.95 4.25
CA SER A 265 27.97 -17.54 2.99
C SER A 265 29.23 -18.39 3.20
N ILE A 266 30.21 -17.89 3.96
CA ILE A 266 31.44 -18.62 4.30
C ILE A 266 31.11 -19.91 5.06
N VAL A 267 30.28 -19.81 6.09
CA VAL A 267 29.90 -20.95 6.92
C VAL A 267 29.10 -21.98 6.12
N SER A 268 28.16 -21.54 5.28
CA SER A 268 27.34 -22.44 4.45
C SER A 268 28.20 -23.27 3.50
N TYR A 269 29.16 -22.64 2.82
CA TYR A 269 30.09 -23.36 1.95
C TYR A 269 31.01 -24.31 2.74
N ARG A 270 31.58 -23.85 3.85
CA ARG A 270 32.48 -24.65 4.69
C ARG A 270 31.82 -25.93 5.20
N LEU A 271 30.55 -25.84 5.59
CA LEU A 271 29.75 -26.96 6.06
C LEU A 271 29.18 -27.83 4.92
N GLY A 272 29.40 -27.46 3.66
CA GLY A 272 28.88 -28.19 2.50
C GLY A 272 27.36 -28.17 2.40
N ILE A 273 26.72 -27.07 2.83
CA ILE A 273 25.26 -26.95 2.81
C ILE A 273 24.76 -26.97 1.37
N VAL A 274 23.83 -27.89 1.10
CA VAL A 274 23.11 -27.99 -0.18
C VAL A 274 21.68 -27.54 0.07
N PRO A 275 21.18 -26.54 -0.68
CA PRO A 275 19.82 -26.04 -0.50
C PRO A 275 18.79 -27.16 -0.76
N ASN A 276 17.71 -27.16 0.01
CA ASN A 276 16.59 -28.08 -0.17
C ASN A 276 15.26 -27.33 0.06
N ASN A 277 14.16 -27.93 -0.39
CA ASN A 277 12.85 -27.27 -0.43
C ASN A 277 12.11 -27.29 0.93
N GLN A 278 12.69 -27.88 1.98
CA GLN A 278 12.00 -28.06 3.27
C GLN A 278 12.60 -27.22 4.40
N VAL A 279 13.92 -27.00 4.36
CA VAL A 279 14.67 -26.35 5.43
C VAL A 279 15.49 -25.22 4.83
N THR A 280 15.28 -24.00 5.34
CA THR A 280 16.04 -22.83 4.86
C THR A 280 17.53 -22.99 5.16
N VAL A 281 18.39 -22.40 4.33
CA VAL A 281 19.86 -22.53 4.50
C VAL A 281 20.32 -22.03 5.86
N LEU A 282 19.72 -20.93 6.36
CA LEU A 282 20.02 -20.42 7.70
C LEU A 282 19.77 -21.47 8.78
N GLN A 283 18.67 -22.23 8.66
CA GLN A 283 18.32 -23.29 9.60
C GLN A 283 19.12 -24.56 9.41
N GLN A 284 19.54 -24.89 8.19
CA GLN A 284 20.48 -25.97 7.95
C GLN A 284 21.84 -25.69 8.61
N VAL A 285 22.33 -24.44 8.52
CA VAL A 285 23.57 -24.01 9.20
C VAL A 285 23.40 -24.10 10.72
N ALA A 286 22.28 -23.60 11.26
CA ALA A 286 22.00 -23.67 12.69
C ALA A 286 21.95 -25.13 13.18
N ALA A 287 21.25 -26.01 12.47
CA ALA A 287 21.17 -27.44 12.78
C ALA A 287 22.54 -28.12 12.75
N ARG A 288 23.39 -27.78 11.77
CA ARG A 288 24.70 -28.42 11.64
C ARG A 288 25.72 -27.93 12.68
N LEU A 289 25.62 -26.68 13.11
CA LEU A 289 26.52 -26.11 14.12
C LEU A 289 26.08 -26.40 15.56
N PHE A 290 24.78 -26.31 15.84
CA PHE A 290 24.22 -26.34 17.19
C PHE A 290 23.24 -27.49 17.43
N GLY A 291 22.99 -28.36 16.45
CA GLY A 291 21.96 -29.40 16.53
C GLY A 291 20.54 -28.81 16.60
N HIS A 292 19.56 -29.67 16.88
CA HIS A 292 18.18 -29.26 17.21
C HIS A 292 18.07 -28.73 18.66
N SER A 293 18.96 -27.82 19.03
CA SER A 293 19.02 -27.21 20.36
C SER A 293 18.07 -26.01 20.46
N ILE A 294 18.00 -25.42 21.66
CA ILE A 294 17.26 -24.17 21.90
C ILE A 294 17.66 -23.08 20.90
N TYR A 295 18.93 -23.04 20.49
CA TYR A 295 19.42 -22.09 19.49
C TYR A 295 18.72 -22.24 18.13
N PHE A 296 18.51 -23.48 17.66
CA PHE A 296 17.86 -23.77 16.39
C PHE A 296 16.39 -23.29 16.37
N TYR A 297 15.63 -23.62 17.42
CA TYR A 297 14.24 -23.18 17.54
C TYR A 297 14.14 -21.67 17.75
N LEU A 298 15.00 -21.09 18.59
CA LEU A 298 15.03 -19.65 18.81
C LEU A 298 15.36 -18.89 17.52
N MET A 299 16.30 -19.39 16.71
CA MET A 299 16.65 -18.78 15.42
C MET A 299 15.44 -18.74 14.49
N SER A 300 14.62 -19.78 14.48
CA SER A 300 13.38 -19.84 13.68
C SER A 300 12.40 -18.74 14.06
N PHE A 301 12.07 -18.63 15.36
CA PHE A 301 11.15 -17.60 15.86
C PHE A 301 11.69 -16.18 15.67
N VAL A 302 12.99 -15.98 15.89
CA VAL A 302 13.64 -14.67 15.73
C VAL A 302 13.68 -14.26 14.26
N THR A 303 13.92 -15.21 13.35
CA THR A 303 13.87 -14.99 11.88
C THR A 303 12.46 -14.59 11.44
N MET A 304 11.42 -15.32 11.89
CA MET A 304 10.03 -14.91 11.65
C MET A 304 9.74 -13.52 12.21
N ALA A 305 10.19 -13.23 13.43
CA ALA A 305 9.92 -11.96 14.07
C ALA A 305 10.55 -10.79 13.29
N ILE A 306 11.83 -10.87 12.91
CA ILE A 306 12.47 -9.80 12.13
C ILE A 306 11.83 -9.62 10.75
N LEU A 307 11.43 -10.70 10.08
CA LEU A 307 10.73 -10.65 8.79
C LEU A 307 9.31 -10.08 8.93
N ALA A 308 8.61 -10.34 10.04
CA ALA A 308 7.35 -9.67 10.34
C ALA A 308 7.54 -8.16 10.54
N VAL A 309 8.66 -7.74 11.16
CA VAL A 309 9.01 -6.31 11.26
C VAL A 309 9.35 -5.72 9.88
N ALA A 310 10.05 -6.46 9.01
CA ALA A 310 10.31 -6.04 7.62
C ALA A 310 9.00 -5.81 6.83
N ALA A 311 8.04 -6.73 6.94
CA ALA A 311 6.71 -6.55 6.36
C ALA A 311 6.01 -5.29 6.94
N ASN A 312 6.15 -5.03 8.24
CA ASN A 312 5.62 -3.82 8.87
C ASN A 312 6.22 -2.53 8.29
N THR A 313 7.52 -2.52 7.96
CA THR A 313 8.17 -1.37 7.28
C THR A 313 7.46 -1.02 5.97
N SER A 314 6.99 -2.03 5.22
CA SER A 314 6.23 -1.82 3.98
C SER A 314 4.80 -1.32 4.22
N PHE A 315 4.13 -1.82 5.26
CA PHE A 315 2.82 -1.31 5.69
C PHE A 315 2.88 0.16 6.19
N ALA A 316 4.04 0.62 6.64
CA ALA A 316 4.28 2.03 6.90
C ALA A 316 4.63 2.83 5.63
N GLY A 317 5.48 2.28 4.76
CA GLY A 317 6.03 2.96 3.58
C GLY A 317 5.05 3.11 2.40
N PHE A 318 4.35 2.05 2.02
CA PHE A 318 3.44 2.05 0.85
C PHE A 318 2.32 3.08 0.98
N PRO A 319 1.56 3.16 2.10
CA PRO A 319 0.47 4.12 2.19
C PRO A 319 0.96 5.57 2.17
N GLN A 320 2.15 5.82 2.74
CA GLN A 320 2.77 7.13 2.69
C GLN A 320 3.16 7.51 1.25
N LEU A 321 3.81 6.61 0.50
CA LEU A 321 4.16 6.83 -0.90
C LEU A 321 2.90 7.04 -1.77
N ALA A 322 1.88 6.20 -1.60
CA ALA A 322 0.62 6.31 -2.33
C ALA A 322 -0.07 7.66 -2.04
N SER A 323 -0.02 8.14 -0.80
CA SER A 323 -0.55 9.46 -0.44
C SER A 323 0.21 10.60 -1.12
N ILE A 324 1.54 10.50 -1.22
CA ILE A 324 2.37 11.52 -1.90
C ILE A 324 2.05 11.54 -3.40
N MET A 325 1.95 10.37 -4.04
CA MET A 325 1.58 10.25 -5.45
C MET A 325 0.14 10.73 -5.72
N ALA A 326 -0.78 10.55 -4.76
CA ALA A 326 -2.14 11.06 -4.84
C ALA A 326 -2.20 12.59 -4.72
N ARG A 327 -1.32 13.21 -3.91
CA ARG A 327 -1.21 14.69 -3.83
C ARG A 327 -0.78 15.28 -5.17
N ASP A 328 0.12 14.57 -5.86
CA ASP A 328 0.57 14.90 -7.21
C ASP A 328 -0.44 14.50 -8.32
N GLN A 329 -1.65 14.06 -7.94
CA GLN A 329 -2.75 13.70 -8.84
C GLN A 329 -2.47 12.48 -9.74
N TRP A 330 -1.48 11.65 -9.40
CA TRP A 330 -1.20 10.40 -10.12
C TRP A 330 -2.06 9.23 -9.61
N MET A 331 -2.43 9.23 -8.34
CA MET A 331 -3.27 8.19 -7.73
C MET A 331 -4.66 8.71 -7.36
N PRO A 332 -5.66 7.81 -7.21
CA PRO A 332 -6.99 8.15 -6.73
C PRO A 332 -6.99 8.99 -5.43
N ARG A 333 -7.88 9.98 -5.32
CA ARG A 333 -7.93 10.88 -4.15
C ARG A 333 -8.22 10.15 -2.84
N MET A 334 -8.76 8.92 -2.90
CA MET A 334 -8.96 8.05 -1.73
C MET A 334 -7.66 7.72 -0.97
N PHE A 335 -6.48 7.83 -1.59
CA PHE A 335 -5.20 7.63 -0.90
C PHE A 335 -4.75 8.88 -0.11
N LEU A 336 -5.44 10.02 -0.24
CA LEU A 336 -5.23 11.22 0.58
C LEU A 336 -5.95 11.15 1.91
N SER A 337 -7.07 10.42 1.98
CA SER A 337 -7.87 10.36 3.19
C SER A 337 -7.16 9.54 4.26
N ARG A 338 -6.91 10.18 5.40
CA ARG A 338 -6.53 9.51 6.64
C ARG A 338 -7.81 9.08 7.35
N GLY A 339 -7.86 7.83 7.82
CA GLY A 339 -8.99 7.36 8.63
C GLY A 339 -8.93 7.91 10.06
N ASP A 340 -9.89 7.50 10.89
CA ASP A 340 -10.05 7.94 12.29
C ASP A 340 -8.82 7.70 13.19
N ARG A 341 -7.90 6.82 12.75
CA ARG A 341 -6.63 6.52 13.41
C ARG A 341 -5.44 7.35 12.88
N LEU A 342 -5.69 8.32 11.99
CA LEU A 342 -4.68 9.11 11.28
C LEU A 342 -3.76 8.28 10.36
N VAL A 343 -4.20 7.09 9.99
CA VAL A 343 -3.49 6.19 9.08
C VAL A 343 -4.14 6.21 7.70
N TYR A 344 -3.34 6.07 6.65
CA TYR A 344 -3.81 5.92 5.26
C TYR A 344 -4.40 4.51 5.03
N GLN A 345 -5.60 4.27 5.57
CA GLN A 345 -6.26 2.95 5.59
C GLN A 345 -6.36 2.30 4.21
N ASN A 346 -6.73 3.08 3.19
CA ASN A 346 -6.85 2.58 1.81
C ASN A 346 -5.52 2.05 1.26
N GLY A 347 -4.39 2.68 1.61
CA GLY A 347 -3.07 2.18 1.24
C GLY A 347 -2.75 0.84 1.88
N ILE A 348 -3.08 0.66 3.16
CA ILE A 348 -2.85 -0.59 3.89
C ILE A 348 -3.70 -1.73 3.31
N LEU A 349 -4.98 -1.47 3.05
CA LEU A 349 -5.89 -2.48 2.51
C LEU A 349 -5.47 -2.94 1.11
N VAL A 350 -5.08 -2.00 0.25
CA VAL A 350 -4.60 -2.30 -1.11
C VAL A 350 -3.30 -3.11 -1.04
N LEU A 351 -2.32 -2.69 -0.25
CA LEU A 351 -1.08 -3.42 -0.05
C LEU A 351 -1.32 -4.85 0.45
N GLY A 352 -2.09 -4.99 1.54
CA GLY A 352 -2.38 -6.30 2.14
C GLY A 352 -3.12 -7.24 1.18
N THR A 353 -4.06 -6.71 0.41
CA THR A 353 -4.80 -7.49 -0.60
C THR A 353 -3.87 -8.01 -1.69
N PHE A 354 -3.02 -7.16 -2.27
CA PHE A 354 -2.08 -7.60 -3.30
C PHE A 354 -1.00 -8.53 -2.75
N ALA A 355 -0.52 -8.31 -1.53
CA ALA A 355 0.42 -9.22 -0.90
C ALA A 355 -0.18 -10.62 -0.67
N ILE A 356 -1.41 -10.70 -0.14
CA ILE A 356 -2.14 -11.97 0.00
C ILE A 356 -2.36 -12.64 -1.35
N LEU A 357 -2.73 -11.88 -2.37
CA LEU A 357 -2.92 -12.41 -3.73
C LEU A 357 -1.63 -13.05 -4.26
N LEU A 358 -0.48 -12.37 -4.12
CA LEU A 358 0.81 -12.90 -4.53
C LEU A 358 1.19 -14.17 -3.73
N ILE A 359 1.02 -14.16 -2.41
CA ILE A 359 1.25 -15.34 -1.57
C ILE A 359 0.43 -16.54 -2.05
N ILE A 360 -0.85 -16.34 -2.40
CA ILE A 360 -1.73 -17.41 -2.89
C ILE A 360 -1.29 -17.89 -4.28
N ILE A 361 -1.04 -16.97 -5.22
CA ILE A 361 -0.62 -17.29 -6.60
C ILE A 361 0.67 -18.10 -6.61
N PHE A 362 1.66 -17.69 -5.81
CA PHE A 362 2.96 -18.35 -5.70
C PHE A 362 2.98 -19.46 -4.65
N LYS A 363 1.82 -19.83 -4.08
CA LYS A 363 1.67 -20.94 -3.10
C LYS A 363 2.59 -20.83 -1.87
N GLY A 364 2.91 -19.60 -1.46
CA GLY A 364 3.82 -19.33 -0.34
C GLY A 364 5.29 -19.67 -0.61
N ASP A 365 5.66 -19.88 -1.87
CA ASP A 365 7.03 -20.14 -2.29
C ASP A 365 7.83 -18.84 -2.33
N THR A 366 8.88 -18.78 -1.50
CA THR A 366 9.75 -17.60 -1.40
C THR A 366 10.69 -17.51 -2.61
N ASP A 367 11.19 -18.65 -3.08
CA ASP A 367 12.18 -18.73 -4.16
C ASP A 367 11.56 -18.24 -5.49
N ALA A 368 10.25 -18.44 -5.66
CA ALA A 368 9.51 -17.92 -6.81
C ALA A 368 9.18 -16.42 -6.72
N LEU A 369 9.12 -15.84 -5.51
CA LEU A 369 8.78 -14.43 -5.29
C LEU A 369 10.01 -13.50 -5.39
N ILE A 370 11.19 -13.94 -4.92
CA ILE A 370 12.42 -13.14 -4.88
C ILE A 370 12.86 -12.63 -6.26
N PRO A 371 12.77 -13.38 -7.37
CA PRO A 371 13.11 -12.89 -8.71
C PRO A 371 12.38 -11.61 -9.12
N LEU A 372 11.12 -11.44 -8.70
CA LEU A 372 10.32 -10.25 -9.01
C LEU A 372 10.85 -9.02 -8.25
N TYR A 373 11.40 -9.25 -7.06
CA TYR A 373 11.73 -8.21 -6.10
C TYR A 373 12.93 -7.35 -6.53
N ALA A 374 13.98 -7.97 -7.07
CA ALA A 374 15.22 -7.29 -7.43
C ALA A 374 15.00 -6.19 -8.50
N VAL A 375 14.11 -6.40 -9.47
CA VAL A 375 13.94 -5.46 -10.60
C VAL A 375 13.44 -4.09 -10.12
N GLY A 376 12.45 -4.06 -9.22
CA GLY A 376 11.86 -2.82 -8.73
C GLY A 376 12.84 -1.98 -7.91
N VAL A 377 13.50 -2.61 -6.94
CA VAL A 377 14.46 -1.95 -6.05
C VAL A 377 15.62 -1.34 -6.83
N TYR A 378 16.28 -2.12 -7.70
CA TYR A 378 17.43 -1.63 -8.45
C TYR A 378 17.06 -0.55 -9.47
N MET A 379 15.83 -0.58 -10.02
CA MET A 379 15.34 0.51 -10.85
C MET A 379 15.19 1.80 -10.04
N SER A 380 14.69 1.71 -8.80
CA SER A 380 14.61 2.86 -7.89
C SER A 380 16.01 3.40 -7.54
N PHE A 381 16.99 2.51 -7.36
CA PHE A 381 18.39 2.88 -7.07
C PHE A 381 19.00 3.62 -8.26
N THR A 382 18.84 3.09 -9.47
CA THR A 382 19.30 3.75 -10.69
C THR A 382 18.75 5.17 -10.81
N ILE A 383 17.44 5.34 -10.58
CA ILE A 383 16.81 6.67 -10.65
C ILE A 383 17.37 7.59 -9.57
N ALA A 384 17.51 7.12 -8.33
CA ALA A 384 18.04 7.92 -7.24
C ALA A 384 19.49 8.35 -7.48
N MET A 385 20.34 7.47 -8.02
CA MET A 385 21.73 7.76 -8.36
C MET A 385 21.84 8.72 -9.55
N ALA A 386 21.07 8.50 -10.62
CA ALA A 386 21.02 9.40 -11.77
C ALA A 386 20.53 10.80 -11.38
N SER A 387 19.54 10.88 -10.49
CA SER A 387 19.07 12.13 -9.88
C SER A 387 20.14 12.83 -9.06
N LEU A 388 20.95 12.11 -8.30
CA LEU A 388 22.08 12.68 -7.55
C LEU A 388 23.13 13.28 -8.50
N VAL A 389 23.47 12.58 -9.60
CA VAL A 389 24.38 13.08 -10.64
C VAL A 389 23.86 14.39 -11.21
N LYS A 390 22.60 14.42 -11.69
CA LYS A 390 22.00 15.62 -12.28
C LYS A 390 21.95 16.78 -11.28
N LYS A 391 21.55 16.51 -10.03
CA LYS A 391 21.50 17.54 -8.98
C LYS A 391 22.87 18.16 -8.74
N ARG A 392 23.91 17.35 -8.54
CA ARG A 392 25.28 17.84 -8.30
C ARG A 392 25.90 18.53 -9.51
N TRP A 393 25.44 18.20 -10.71
CA TRP A 393 25.84 18.90 -11.92
C TRP A 393 25.28 20.32 -12.00
N LEU A 394 24.01 20.49 -11.57
CA LEU A 394 23.28 21.76 -11.59
C LEU A 394 23.61 22.69 -10.42
N GLU A 395 23.96 22.15 -9.25
CA GLU A 395 24.37 22.94 -8.08
C GLU A 395 25.72 23.65 -8.28
N SER A 396 25.92 24.79 -7.61
CA SER A 396 27.18 25.54 -7.63
C SER A 396 28.38 24.64 -7.26
N PRO A 397 29.58 24.91 -7.83
CA PRO A 397 30.77 24.13 -7.53
C PRO A 397 31.06 24.08 -6.02
N ALA A 398 31.11 22.87 -5.47
CA ALA A 398 31.40 22.61 -4.06
C ALA A 398 32.52 21.58 -3.93
N PRO A 399 33.28 21.58 -2.82
CA PRO A 399 34.30 20.56 -2.56
C PRO A 399 33.70 19.15 -2.63
N GLY A 400 34.34 18.24 -3.37
CA GLY A 400 33.87 16.87 -3.54
C GLY A 400 32.74 16.68 -4.58
N ARG A 401 32.34 17.72 -5.32
CA ARG A 401 31.35 17.62 -6.41
C ARG A 401 31.74 16.57 -7.45
N ILE A 402 32.97 16.62 -7.96
CA ILE A 402 33.46 15.69 -9.00
C ILE A 402 33.46 14.25 -8.48
N SER A 403 33.97 14.03 -7.26
CA SER A 403 33.95 12.72 -6.62
C SER A 403 32.52 12.17 -6.46
N THR A 404 31.57 13.01 -6.07
CA THR A 404 30.15 12.63 -5.98
C THR A 404 29.59 12.23 -7.35
N ILE A 405 29.88 13.03 -8.39
CA ILE A 405 29.41 12.76 -9.76
C ILE A 405 29.97 11.44 -10.28
N ILE A 406 31.27 11.19 -10.09
CA ILE A 406 31.92 9.95 -10.53
C ILE A 406 31.32 8.75 -9.80
N THR A 407 31.25 8.81 -8.47
CA THR A 407 30.73 7.71 -7.64
C THR A 407 29.24 7.45 -7.90
N ALA A 408 28.41 8.48 -8.05
CA ALA A 408 27.00 8.33 -8.35
C ALA A 408 26.76 7.85 -9.79
N SER A 409 27.57 8.28 -10.76
CA SER A 409 27.50 7.81 -12.15
C SER A 409 27.83 6.33 -12.25
N LEU A 410 28.91 5.90 -11.58
CA LEU A 410 29.26 4.49 -11.46
C LEU A 410 28.17 3.71 -10.71
N GLY A 411 27.54 4.32 -9.69
CA GLY A 411 26.35 3.82 -9.00
C GLY A 411 25.22 3.50 -9.95
N ALA A 412 24.79 4.51 -10.71
CA ALA A 412 23.72 4.38 -11.68
C ALA A 412 24.03 3.31 -12.75
N LEU A 413 25.29 3.22 -13.19
CA LEU A 413 25.72 2.23 -14.18
C LEU A 413 25.68 0.80 -13.62
N LEU A 414 26.21 0.59 -12.41
CA LEU A 414 26.20 -0.72 -11.75
C LEU A 414 24.77 -1.19 -11.45
N THR A 415 23.93 -0.32 -10.89
CA THR A 415 22.54 -0.69 -10.58
C THR A 415 21.72 -0.93 -11.83
N SER A 416 21.96 -0.18 -12.91
CA SER A 416 21.32 -0.43 -14.21
C SER A 416 21.75 -1.76 -14.82
N ALA A 417 23.03 -2.10 -14.71
CA ALA A 417 23.53 -3.40 -15.14
C ALA A 417 22.85 -4.54 -14.37
N VAL A 418 22.66 -4.40 -13.05
CA VAL A 418 21.91 -5.37 -12.23
C VAL A 418 20.46 -5.49 -12.70
N VAL A 419 19.76 -4.39 -13.02
CA VAL A 419 18.39 -4.46 -13.58
C VAL A 419 18.39 -5.25 -14.89
N ILE A 420 19.27 -4.92 -15.83
CA ILE A 420 19.35 -5.57 -17.14
C ILE A 420 19.65 -7.07 -16.99
N ILE A 421 20.66 -7.40 -16.18
CA ILE A 421 21.03 -8.81 -15.91
C ILE A 421 19.86 -9.55 -15.27
N SER A 422 19.16 -8.94 -14.31
CA SER A 422 18.02 -9.56 -13.63
C SER A 422 16.87 -9.82 -14.61
N VAL A 423 16.53 -8.86 -15.47
CA VAL A 423 15.48 -9.03 -16.47
C VAL A 423 15.84 -10.12 -17.48
N ILE A 424 17.08 -10.18 -17.97
CA ILE A 424 17.50 -11.16 -18.98
C ILE A 424 17.60 -12.56 -18.37
N THR A 425 18.31 -12.71 -17.25
CA THR A 425 18.62 -14.03 -16.67
C THR A 425 17.44 -14.68 -15.97
N LYS A 426 16.48 -13.86 -15.48
CA LYS A 426 15.31 -14.33 -14.71
C LYS A 426 14.00 -14.14 -15.45
N PHE A 427 14.06 -13.88 -16.76
CA PHE A 427 12.85 -13.72 -17.56
C PHE A 427 11.94 -14.95 -17.44
N THR A 428 12.50 -16.15 -17.43
CA THR A 428 11.75 -17.41 -17.30
C THR A 428 11.30 -17.72 -15.86
N GLU A 429 11.91 -17.11 -14.85
CA GLU A 429 11.59 -17.31 -13.42
C GLU A 429 10.47 -16.38 -12.92
N GLY A 430 10.01 -15.42 -13.74
CA GLY A 430 8.92 -14.52 -13.36
C GLY A 430 9.26 -13.03 -13.42
N ALA A 431 10.49 -12.64 -13.75
CA ALA A 431 10.85 -11.22 -13.90
C ALA A 431 10.00 -10.50 -14.96
N TRP A 432 9.48 -11.23 -15.95
CA TRP A 432 8.53 -10.74 -16.95
C TRP A 432 7.28 -10.09 -16.34
N ILE A 433 6.82 -10.58 -15.17
CA ILE A 433 5.64 -10.06 -14.48
C ILE A 433 5.85 -8.59 -14.11
N VAL A 434 7.03 -8.26 -13.59
CA VAL A 434 7.37 -6.88 -13.19
C VAL A 434 7.60 -5.99 -14.39
N VAL A 435 8.23 -6.52 -15.45
CA VAL A 435 8.42 -5.82 -16.73
C VAL A 435 7.10 -5.42 -17.36
N ILE A 436 6.03 -6.22 -17.19
CA ILE A 436 4.68 -5.89 -17.67
C ILE A 436 3.91 -5.02 -16.65
N ALA A 437 4.03 -5.31 -15.36
CA ALA A 437 3.30 -4.61 -14.30
C ALA A 437 3.68 -3.12 -14.23
N ILE A 438 4.97 -2.77 -14.38
CA ILE A 438 5.43 -1.38 -14.34
C ILE A 438 4.72 -0.51 -15.41
N PRO A 439 4.79 -0.82 -16.72
CA PRO A 439 4.06 -0.08 -17.74
C PRO A 439 2.55 -0.03 -17.49
N LEU A 440 1.93 -1.15 -17.09
CA LEU A 440 0.49 -1.21 -16.84
C LEU A 440 0.06 -0.28 -15.71
N ILE A 441 0.81 -0.25 -14.60
CA ILE A 441 0.56 0.67 -13.49
C ILE A 441 0.81 2.11 -13.94
N ILE A 442 1.87 2.39 -14.69
CA ILE A 442 2.11 3.75 -15.21
C ILE A 442 0.95 4.21 -16.13
N MET A 443 0.42 3.32 -16.96
CA MET A 443 -0.74 3.61 -17.81
C MET A 443 -1.99 3.91 -16.99
N SER A 444 -2.26 3.15 -15.92
CA SER A 444 -3.40 3.40 -15.04
C SER A 444 -3.25 4.72 -14.28
N LEU A 445 -2.07 5.02 -13.74
CA LEU A 445 -1.77 6.31 -13.09
C LEU A 445 -1.93 7.49 -14.07
N ARG A 446 -1.50 7.32 -15.32
CA ARG A 446 -1.69 8.32 -16.37
C ARG A 446 -3.17 8.52 -16.71
N ALA A 447 -3.96 7.45 -16.76
CA ALA A 447 -5.39 7.54 -17.01
C ALA A 447 -6.10 8.33 -15.89
N VAL A 448 -5.76 8.07 -14.63
CA VAL A 448 -6.27 8.82 -13.47
C VAL A 448 -5.92 10.30 -13.58
N ARG A 449 -4.64 10.63 -13.86
CA ARG A 449 -4.20 12.01 -13.97
C ARG A 449 -4.91 12.76 -15.10
N ARG A 450 -5.04 12.13 -16.28
CA ARG A 450 -5.76 12.70 -17.42
C ARG A 450 -7.23 12.96 -17.09
N HIS A 451 -7.89 12.04 -16.40
CA HIS A 451 -9.27 12.22 -15.98
C HIS A 451 -9.42 13.42 -15.04
N TYR A 452 -8.51 13.58 -14.07
CA TYR A 452 -8.55 14.74 -13.17
C TYR A 452 -8.28 16.06 -13.87
N GLN A 453 -7.35 16.11 -14.82
CA GLN A 453 -7.09 17.30 -15.62
C GLN A 453 -8.33 17.65 -16.47
N MET A 454 -8.92 16.66 -17.14
CA MET A 454 -10.15 16.85 -17.91
C MET A 454 -11.27 17.41 -17.04
N VAL A 455 -11.52 16.85 -15.85
CA VAL A 455 -12.55 17.33 -14.93
C VAL A 455 -12.22 18.74 -14.43
N ALA A 456 -10.97 19.01 -14.05
CA ALA A 456 -10.55 20.33 -13.60
C ALA A 456 -10.75 21.38 -14.68
N ASP A 457 -10.42 21.07 -15.95
CA ASP A 457 -10.57 21.98 -17.07
C ASP A 457 -12.05 22.26 -17.39
N HIS A 458 -12.93 21.26 -17.30
CA HIS A 458 -14.37 21.44 -17.52
C HIS A 458 -15.08 22.17 -16.37
N LEU A 459 -14.57 22.07 -15.14
CA LEU A 459 -15.14 22.73 -13.97
C LEU A 459 -14.51 24.10 -13.68
N ARG A 460 -13.43 24.46 -14.38
CA ARG A 460 -12.75 25.74 -14.17
C ARG A 460 -13.64 26.87 -14.67
N LEU A 461 -14.03 27.75 -13.75
CA LEU A 461 -14.70 28.99 -14.11
C LEU A 461 -13.66 29.94 -14.71
N SER A 462 -13.59 29.98 -16.04
CA SER A 462 -12.61 30.79 -16.79
C SER A 462 -12.97 32.28 -16.79
N ASP A 463 -14.26 32.59 -16.80
CA ASP A 463 -14.80 33.94 -16.75
C ASP A 463 -15.43 34.18 -15.37
N LEU A 464 -14.76 34.97 -14.55
CA LEU A 464 -15.18 35.29 -13.18
C LEU A 464 -16.24 36.41 -13.13
N ASP A 465 -16.54 37.05 -14.28
CA ASP A 465 -17.56 38.09 -14.36
C ASP A 465 -18.97 37.49 -14.55
N VAL A 466 -19.06 36.21 -14.94
CA VAL A 466 -20.32 35.47 -15.00
C VAL A 466 -20.84 35.22 -13.58
N LYS A 467 -21.91 35.93 -13.22
CA LYS A 467 -22.57 35.80 -11.91
C LYS A 467 -23.68 34.74 -11.95
N PRO A 468 -23.92 34.05 -10.83
CA PRO A 468 -25.06 33.14 -10.74
C PRO A 468 -26.38 33.92 -10.82
N GLU A 469 -27.31 33.45 -11.66
CA GLU A 469 -28.66 33.99 -11.79
C GLU A 469 -29.70 33.08 -11.13
N ALA A 470 -30.68 33.68 -10.45
CA ALA A 470 -31.79 32.95 -9.85
C ALA A 470 -32.77 32.49 -10.96
N LYS A 471 -33.05 31.19 -11.01
CA LYS A 471 -34.06 30.61 -11.91
C LYS A 471 -35.41 30.46 -11.21
N SER A 472 -36.51 30.57 -11.95
CA SER A 472 -37.85 30.26 -11.43
C SER A 472 -37.93 28.82 -10.94
N LEU A 473 -38.54 28.60 -9.78
CA LEU A 473 -38.55 27.33 -9.08
C LEU A 473 -39.94 26.70 -9.09
N VAL A 474 -40.04 25.46 -9.56
CA VAL A 474 -41.22 24.60 -9.39
C VAL A 474 -40.88 23.49 -8.43
N VAL A 475 -41.67 23.34 -7.37
CA VAL A 475 -41.44 22.30 -6.36
C VAL A 475 -42.51 21.24 -6.47
N VAL A 476 -42.10 19.98 -6.53
CA VAL A 476 -42.99 18.82 -6.56
C VAL A 476 -42.81 18.01 -5.27
N VAL A 477 -43.91 17.78 -4.55
CA VAL A 477 -43.93 16.95 -3.34
C VAL A 477 -44.72 15.67 -3.65
N PRO A 478 -44.09 14.49 -3.65
CA PRO A 478 -44.82 13.22 -3.75
C PRO A 478 -45.69 12.99 -2.51
N VAL A 479 -47.00 12.84 -2.69
CA VAL A 479 -47.96 12.65 -1.60
C VAL A 479 -48.67 11.31 -1.74
N ALA A 480 -48.40 10.37 -0.82
CA ALA A 480 -49.15 9.11 -0.74
C ALA A 480 -50.41 9.22 0.13
N SER A 481 -50.39 10.05 1.17
CA SER A 481 -51.49 10.28 2.11
C SER A 481 -51.27 11.58 2.87
N VAL A 482 -52.33 12.24 3.35
CA VAL A 482 -52.20 13.41 4.24
C VAL A 482 -51.86 12.94 5.66
N ASN A 483 -50.63 13.21 6.09
CA ASN A 483 -50.11 12.86 7.43
C ASN A 483 -49.09 13.90 7.92
N LYS A 484 -48.55 13.72 9.13
CA LYS A 484 -47.58 14.66 9.74
C LYS A 484 -46.28 14.80 8.92
N MET A 485 -45.85 13.74 8.25
CA MET A 485 -44.67 13.75 7.39
C MET A 485 -44.92 14.63 6.17
N THR A 486 -46.05 14.43 5.47
CA THR A 486 -46.48 15.27 4.34
C THR A 486 -46.65 16.73 4.74
N MET A 487 -47.21 17.02 5.91
CA MET A 487 -47.30 18.38 6.45
C MET A 487 -45.91 19.02 6.61
N ALA A 488 -44.97 18.31 7.24
CA ALA A 488 -43.61 18.81 7.41
C ALA A 488 -42.91 19.04 6.06
N THR A 489 -43.06 18.12 5.11
CA THR A 489 -42.48 18.22 3.76
C THR A 489 -43.06 19.39 2.96
N ILE A 490 -44.37 19.60 3.00
CA ILE A 490 -45.02 20.75 2.34
C ILE A 490 -44.60 22.06 3.00
N ALA A 491 -44.47 22.10 4.33
CA ALA A 491 -43.97 23.29 5.03
C ALA A 491 -42.55 23.64 4.57
N THR A 492 -41.65 22.65 4.49
CA THR A 492 -40.29 22.86 3.97
C THR A 492 -40.31 23.32 2.50
N ALA A 493 -41.18 22.74 1.67
CA ALA A 493 -41.34 23.12 0.27
C ALA A 493 -41.84 24.58 0.12
N LEU A 494 -42.79 25.02 0.96
CA LEU A 494 -43.26 26.40 0.98
C LEU A 494 -42.16 27.39 1.38
N SER A 495 -41.28 27.00 2.31
CA SER A 495 -40.13 27.82 2.73
C SER A 495 -39.10 28.07 1.61
N MET A 496 -39.11 27.26 0.54
CA MET A 496 -38.27 27.49 -0.65
C MET A 496 -38.75 28.65 -1.52
N ASN A 497 -39.90 29.26 -1.20
CA ASN A 497 -40.59 30.29 -1.96
C ASN A 497 -40.74 29.95 -3.46
N PRO A 498 -41.31 28.78 -3.80
CA PRO A 498 -41.47 28.36 -5.18
C PRO A 498 -42.48 29.23 -5.92
N HIS A 499 -42.26 29.38 -7.23
CA HIS A 499 -43.26 29.97 -8.12
C HIS A 499 -44.52 29.09 -8.18
N GLU A 500 -44.33 27.77 -8.16
CA GLU A 500 -45.42 26.80 -8.17
C GLU A 500 -45.07 25.59 -7.29
N LEU A 501 -46.02 25.16 -6.45
CA LEU A 501 -45.86 24.02 -5.55
C LEU A 501 -46.92 22.97 -5.88
N ILE A 502 -46.48 21.80 -6.35
CA ILE A 502 -47.34 20.71 -6.80
C ILE A 502 -47.28 19.56 -5.80
N ALA A 503 -48.39 19.28 -5.14
CA ALA A 503 -48.59 18.05 -4.37
C ALA A 503 -49.03 16.94 -5.32
N LEU A 504 -48.09 16.07 -5.69
CA LEU A 504 -48.28 15.04 -6.71
C LEU A 504 -48.70 13.70 -6.08
N HIS A 505 -49.88 13.22 -6.42
CA HIS A 505 -50.40 11.92 -6.01
C HIS A 505 -50.52 10.97 -7.21
N ILE A 506 -49.99 9.76 -7.11
CA ILE A 506 -50.20 8.72 -8.13
C ILE A 506 -51.33 7.80 -7.68
N SER A 507 -52.43 7.85 -8.43
CA SER A 507 -53.61 7.02 -8.20
C SER A 507 -53.34 5.58 -8.62
N THR A 508 -53.47 4.67 -7.65
CA THR A 508 -53.44 3.21 -7.85
C THR A 508 -54.82 2.56 -7.66
N SER A 509 -55.75 3.28 -7.03
CA SER A 509 -57.15 2.91 -6.84
C SER A 509 -57.99 4.19 -6.73
N ARG A 510 -59.13 4.24 -7.45
CA ARG A 510 -60.01 5.42 -7.47
C ARG A 510 -60.55 5.79 -6.09
N GLU A 511 -60.95 4.80 -5.28
CA GLU A 511 -61.45 5.05 -3.92
C GLU A 511 -60.39 5.72 -3.02
N ARG A 512 -59.16 5.23 -3.07
CA ARG A 512 -58.06 5.76 -2.24
C ARG A 512 -57.65 7.15 -2.67
N THR A 513 -57.67 7.44 -3.96
CA THR A 513 -57.39 8.79 -4.48
C THR A 513 -58.46 9.78 -4.08
N GLN A 514 -59.75 9.41 -4.15
CA GLN A 514 -60.84 10.26 -3.66
C GLN A 514 -60.69 10.58 -2.17
N GLN A 515 -60.32 9.59 -1.35
CA GLN A 515 -60.07 9.82 0.08
C GLN A 515 -58.90 10.79 0.32
N VAL A 516 -57.79 10.62 -0.39
CA VAL A 516 -56.62 11.51 -0.25
C VAL A 516 -56.97 12.92 -0.72
N GLU A 517 -57.64 13.06 -1.86
CA GLU A 517 -58.06 14.35 -2.41
C GLU A 517 -59.04 15.08 -1.47
N GLN A 518 -60.04 14.38 -0.93
CA GLN A 518 -60.97 14.95 0.05
C GLN A 518 -60.24 15.42 1.31
N ARG A 519 -59.36 14.59 1.89
CA ARG A 519 -58.58 14.98 3.06
C ARG A 519 -57.66 16.16 2.77
N PHE A 520 -57.09 16.24 1.56
CA PHE A 520 -56.24 17.35 1.14
C PHE A 520 -57.04 18.65 0.99
N LYS A 521 -58.24 18.58 0.40
CA LYS A 521 -59.18 19.72 0.29
C LYS A 521 -59.63 20.23 1.66
N ILE A 522 -59.91 19.34 2.62
CA ILE A 522 -60.30 19.72 3.98
C ILE A 522 -59.12 20.34 4.72
N TRP A 523 -57.92 19.77 4.58
CA TRP A 523 -56.73 20.26 5.25
C TRP A 523 -56.26 21.61 4.71
N ALA A 524 -56.43 21.86 3.40
CA ALA A 524 -56.20 23.15 2.72
C ALA A 524 -54.92 23.87 3.18
N PRO A 525 -53.73 23.29 2.95
CA PRO A 525 -52.49 23.73 3.61
C PRO A 525 -52.05 25.16 3.29
N ASP A 526 -52.14 25.57 2.02
CA ASP A 526 -51.81 26.92 1.54
C ASP A 526 -52.37 27.07 0.10
N PRO A 527 -52.86 28.26 -0.31
CA PRO A 527 -53.38 28.49 -1.66
C PRO A 527 -52.39 28.23 -2.80
N ARG A 528 -51.09 28.29 -2.53
CA ARG A 528 -50.01 28.04 -3.51
C ARG A 528 -49.83 26.55 -3.82
N VAL A 529 -50.41 25.65 -3.02
CA VAL A 529 -50.25 24.21 -3.19
C VAL A 529 -51.32 23.66 -4.13
N GLN A 530 -50.90 23.28 -5.34
CA GLN A 530 -51.78 22.62 -6.30
C GLN A 530 -51.73 21.10 -6.10
N PHE A 531 -52.88 20.48 -5.84
CA PHE A 531 -52.97 19.02 -5.78
C PHE A 531 -53.19 18.45 -7.19
N VAL A 532 -52.26 17.61 -7.65
CA VAL A 532 -52.33 16.94 -8.95
C VAL A 532 -52.37 15.44 -8.74
N SER A 533 -53.39 14.78 -9.31
CA SER A 533 -53.51 13.33 -9.29
C SER A 533 -53.34 12.73 -10.68
N ILE A 534 -52.54 11.67 -10.79
CA ILE A 534 -52.28 10.97 -12.05
C ILE A 534 -52.71 9.52 -11.92
N GLU A 535 -53.62 9.07 -12.80
CA GLU A 535 -54.04 7.66 -12.85
C GLU A 535 -52.91 6.76 -13.39
N SER A 536 -52.55 5.74 -12.61
CA SER A 536 -51.59 4.72 -13.03
C SER A 536 -52.32 3.52 -13.64
N GLN A 537 -52.14 3.32 -14.95
CA GLN A 537 -52.75 2.20 -15.69
C GLN A 537 -52.20 0.81 -15.27
N TYR A 538 -51.01 0.75 -14.70
CA TYR A 538 -50.30 -0.51 -14.39
C TYR A 538 -50.01 -0.69 -12.89
N ARG A 539 -50.73 0.04 -12.01
CA ARG A 539 -50.46 0.10 -10.55
C ARG A 539 -48.99 0.44 -10.19
N SER A 540 -48.25 1.00 -11.14
CA SER A 540 -46.87 1.45 -10.96
C SER A 540 -46.89 2.90 -10.48
N VAL A 541 -46.25 3.20 -9.34
CA VAL A 541 -46.18 4.56 -8.80
C VAL A 541 -44.99 5.33 -9.38
N LEU A 542 -43.85 4.66 -9.54
CA LEU A 542 -42.58 5.29 -9.90
C LEU A 542 -42.57 5.81 -11.35
N ARG A 543 -43.00 4.98 -12.32
CA ARG A 543 -42.92 5.33 -13.75
C ARG A 543 -43.80 6.53 -14.15
N PRO A 544 -45.08 6.64 -13.72
CA PRO A 544 -45.91 7.81 -14.05
C PRO A 544 -45.39 9.08 -13.37
N MET A 545 -44.89 8.96 -12.15
CA MET A 545 -44.33 10.10 -11.41
C MET A 545 -43.09 10.67 -12.10
N VAL A 546 -42.13 9.82 -12.47
CA VAL A 546 -40.94 10.26 -13.21
C VAL A 546 -41.33 10.86 -14.56
N ARG A 547 -42.29 10.27 -15.29
CA ARG A 547 -42.77 10.83 -16.56
C ARG A 547 -43.39 12.22 -16.40
N TYR A 548 -44.14 12.46 -15.33
CA TYR A 548 -44.72 13.76 -15.05
C TYR A 548 -43.66 14.80 -14.65
N ILE A 549 -42.68 14.40 -13.82
CA ILE A 549 -41.54 15.26 -13.47
C ILE A 549 -40.73 15.60 -14.72
N ASP A 550 -40.47 14.63 -15.60
CA ASP A 550 -39.79 14.86 -16.88
C ASP A 550 -40.59 15.82 -17.78
N HIS A 551 -41.93 15.70 -17.80
CA HIS A 551 -42.81 16.62 -18.53
C HIS A 551 -42.74 18.05 -17.95
N LEU A 552 -42.80 18.21 -16.63
CA LEU A 552 -42.64 19.49 -15.96
C LEU A 552 -41.26 20.10 -16.22
N ALA A 553 -40.19 19.31 -16.14
CA ALA A 553 -38.84 19.78 -16.42
C ALA A 553 -38.71 20.34 -17.85
N ASN A 554 -39.38 19.71 -18.83
CA ASN A 554 -39.40 20.20 -20.21
C ASN A 554 -40.24 21.48 -20.37
N LEU A 555 -41.39 21.58 -19.69
CA LEU A 555 -42.23 22.80 -19.71
C LEU A 555 -41.51 23.98 -19.06
N PHE A 556 -40.78 23.73 -17.98
CA PHE A 556 -40.01 24.70 -17.22
C PHE A 556 -38.51 24.65 -17.55
N ALA A 557 -38.16 24.46 -18.83
CA ALA A 557 -36.75 24.36 -19.28
C ALA A 557 -35.88 25.60 -18.98
N LYS A 558 -36.50 26.75 -18.69
CA LYS A 558 -35.77 27.97 -18.22
C LYS A 558 -35.70 28.07 -16.69
N GLY A 559 -36.48 27.27 -15.98
CA GLY A 559 -36.57 27.22 -14.51
C GLY A 559 -35.76 26.09 -13.91
N ARG A 560 -36.16 25.67 -12.70
CA ARG A 560 -35.60 24.49 -12.01
C ARG A 560 -36.73 23.73 -11.34
N VAL A 561 -36.76 22.41 -11.50
CA VAL A 561 -37.71 21.55 -10.81
C VAL A 561 -37.03 20.93 -9.61
N ILE A 562 -37.57 21.15 -8.40
CA ILE A 562 -37.10 20.48 -7.18
C ILE A 562 -38.15 19.46 -6.74
N VAL A 563 -37.73 18.21 -6.58
CA VAL A 563 -38.57 17.16 -6.01
C VAL A 563 -38.23 17.00 -4.54
N VAL A 564 -39.16 17.32 -3.67
CA VAL A 564 -38.98 17.26 -2.21
C VAL A 564 -39.56 15.95 -1.69
N ILE A 565 -38.67 15.02 -1.34
CA ILE A 565 -39.00 13.65 -0.98
C ILE A 565 -39.02 13.51 0.56
N PRO A 566 -40.14 13.07 1.15
CA PRO A 566 -40.18 12.76 2.57
C PRO A 566 -39.42 11.45 2.87
N GLU A 567 -38.59 11.45 3.91
CA GLU A 567 -37.96 10.22 4.45
C GLU A 567 -38.21 10.06 5.94
N LEU A 568 -38.64 8.87 6.34
CA LEU A 568 -38.84 8.53 7.74
C LEU A 568 -37.50 8.18 8.38
N VAL A 569 -37.11 8.90 9.44
CA VAL A 569 -35.95 8.55 10.26
C VAL A 569 -36.41 7.73 11.45
N VAL A 570 -35.95 6.49 11.52
CA VAL A 570 -36.27 5.53 12.58
C VAL A 570 -35.08 5.31 13.51
N GLY A 571 -35.35 5.01 14.78
CA GLY A 571 -34.33 4.87 15.81
C GLY A 571 -33.40 3.65 15.65
N ARG A 572 -33.83 2.57 14.98
CA ARG A 572 -33.00 1.36 14.79
C ARG A 572 -32.67 1.12 13.31
N ARG A 573 -31.40 0.82 13.00
CA ARG A 573 -30.92 0.63 11.62
C ARG A 573 -31.65 -0.46 10.82
N TRP A 574 -32.06 -1.56 11.44
CA TRP A 574 -32.78 -2.62 10.73
C TRP A 574 -34.18 -2.17 10.29
N GLN A 575 -34.78 -1.19 10.97
CA GLN A 575 -36.09 -0.64 10.60
C GLN A 575 -36.02 0.19 9.31
N ASN A 576 -34.84 0.73 8.95
CA ASN A 576 -34.64 1.40 7.66
C ASN A 576 -34.91 0.46 6.47
N VAL A 577 -34.70 -0.85 6.64
CA VAL A 577 -34.97 -1.85 5.58
C VAL A 577 -36.47 -2.00 5.30
N LEU A 578 -37.35 -1.52 6.18
CA LEU A 578 -38.81 -1.63 6.03
C LEU A 578 -39.46 -0.35 5.49
N HIS A 579 -38.70 0.74 5.37
CA HIS A 579 -39.23 2.07 5.09
C HIS A 579 -38.41 2.74 3.96
N ASN A 580 -38.94 3.83 3.40
CA ASN A 580 -38.24 4.69 2.41
C ASN A 580 -37.84 4.03 1.07
N HIS A 581 -38.26 2.81 0.74
CA HIS A 581 -37.93 2.18 -0.56
C HIS A 581 -38.28 3.05 -1.79
N MET A 582 -39.42 3.74 -1.74
CA MET A 582 -39.85 4.64 -2.81
C MET A 582 -39.01 5.92 -2.88
N ALA A 583 -38.60 6.45 -1.72
CA ALA A 583 -37.74 7.63 -1.65
C ALA A 583 -36.37 7.33 -2.25
N PHE A 584 -35.74 6.22 -1.83
CA PHE A 584 -34.47 5.74 -2.36
C PHE A 584 -34.52 5.50 -3.88
N ALA A 585 -35.58 4.85 -4.37
CA ALA A 585 -35.75 4.60 -5.80
C ALA A 585 -35.90 5.89 -6.62
N LEU A 586 -36.60 6.90 -6.09
CA LEU A 586 -36.75 8.20 -6.74
C LEU A 586 -35.45 8.98 -6.75
N GLU A 587 -34.74 9.04 -5.63
CA GLU A 587 -33.44 9.68 -5.54
C GLU A 587 -32.47 9.07 -6.55
N ALA A 588 -32.36 7.73 -6.58
CA ALA A 588 -31.50 6.99 -7.50
C ALA A 588 -31.82 7.24 -8.99
N ILE A 589 -33.06 7.57 -9.34
CA ILE A 589 -33.45 7.83 -10.74
C ILE A 589 -33.32 9.32 -11.09
N LEU A 590 -33.80 10.20 -10.22
CA LEU A 590 -33.91 11.63 -10.49
C LEU A 590 -32.57 12.36 -10.43
N VAL A 591 -31.58 11.86 -9.68
CA VAL A 591 -30.22 12.44 -9.64
C VAL A 591 -29.54 12.42 -11.02
N PHE A 592 -29.91 11.50 -11.91
CA PHE A 592 -29.38 11.44 -13.27
C PHE A 592 -30.17 12.29 -14.29
N ARG A 593 -31.25 12.97 -13.88
CA ARG A 593 -32.05 13.83 -14.76
C ARG A 593 -31.46 15.25 -14.81
N ARG A 594 -31.41 15.81 -16.02
CA ARG A 594 -30.97 17.20 -16.21
C ARG A 594 -32.02 18.15 -15.65
N GLU A 595 -31.58 19.21 -14.98
CA GLU A 595 -32.41 20.29 -14.44
C GLU A 595 -33.43 19.91 -13.36
N VAL A 596 -33.40 18.66 -12.91
CA VAL A 596 -34.14 18.20 -11.73
C VAL A 596 -33.20 18.12 -10.54
N SER A 597 -33.59 18.75 -9.45
CA SER A 597 -32.89 18.68 -8.17
C SER A 597 -33.76 17.88 -7.19
N VAL A 598 -33.13 17.02 -6.38
CA VAL A 598 -33.83 16.25 -5.34
C VAL A 598 -33.49 16.84 -3.98
N THR A 599 -34.47 16.98 -3.10
CA THR A 599 -34.27 17.41 -1.72
C THR A 599 -34.97 16.43 -0.79
N VAL A 600 -34.25 15.90 0.19
CA VAL A 600 -34.82 14.98 1.17
C VAL A 600 -35.23 15.76 2.42
N VAL A 601 -36.45 15.50 2.92
CA VAL A 601 -36.94 16.05 4.18
C VAL A 601 -37.04 14.92 5.21
N PRO A 602 -36.08 14.82 6.15
CA PRO A 602 -36.13 13.81 7.19
C PRO A 602 -37.24 14.13 8.19
N TYR A 603 -38.07 13.14 8.50
CA TYR A 603 -39.09 13.22 9.52
C TYR A 603 -38.76 12.27 10.67
N HIS A 604 -38.46 12.82 11.84
CA HIS A 604 -38.16 12.05 13.04
C HIS A 604 -39.45 11.69 13.80
N LEU A 605 -39.61 10.42 14.14
CA LEU A 605 -40.72 9.96 14.98
C LEU A 605 -40.59 10.52 16.41
N PRO A 606 -41.61 11.22 16.93
CA PRO A 606 -41.58 11.71 18.31
C PRO A 606 -41.42 10.56 19.30
N GLY A 607 -40.47 10.68 20.24
CA GLY A 607 -40.24 9.69 21.30
C GLY A 607 -39.31 8.53 20.94
N GLN A 608 -38.77 8.48 19.71
CA GLN A 608 -37.61 7.63 19.43
C GLN A 608 -36.33 8.44 19.63
N PRO A 609 -35.31 7.90 20.33
CA PRO A 609 -34.01 8.54 20.37
C PRO A 609 -33.51 8.72 18.94
N PRO A 610 -32.79 9.82 18.63
CA PRO A 610 -32.11 9.93 17.35
C PRO A 610 -31.29 8.67 17.12
N PRO A 611 -31.13 8.21 15.87
CA PRO A 611 -30.23 7.10 15.59
C PRO A 611 -28.90 7.46 16.25
N GLU A 612 -28.40 6.61 17.16
CA GLU A 612 -27.20 6.91 17.93
C GLU A 612 -26.14 7.47 16.99
N ASP A 613 -25.75 8.73 17.21
CA ASP A 613 -24.50 9.29 16.71
C ASP A 613 -23.39 8.52 17.45
N ASP A 614 -23.18 7.29 16.98
CA ASP A 614 -22.03 6.46 17.27
C ASP A 614 -20.79 7.22 16.78
N ASN A 615 -20.30 8.21 17.53
CA ASN A 615 -19.01 8.87 17.24
C ASN A 615 -17.84 7.98 17.70
#